data_AF-A0A0G1QEY9-F1
#
_entry.id   AF-A0A0G1QEY9-F1
#
_cell.length_a   1.000
_cell.length_b   1.000
_cell.length_c   1.000
_cell.angle_alpha   90.00
_cell.angle_beta   90.00
_cell.angle_gamma   90.00
#
_symmetry.space_group_name_H-M   'P 1'
#
loop_
_entity.id
_entity.type
_entity.pdbx_description
1 polymer ?
#
loop_
_entity_poly.entity_id
_entity_poly.type
_entity_poly.pdbx_seq_one_letter_code
_entity_poly.pdbx_strand_id
1 'polypeptide(L)'
;MGSIIVPVIGAIASWFTYYAFGVPWWAGALSIPLIMILSVIGIHATALTSVTPVGALSKITQLSFSVVAPGQAITNLMAAGITAEAISNASNLVTDIKPGYMLGAKPRQTAWAHVFGIFAGSLVAVPVWYSMVNSTFTEFGTKKFPMPSAKVWQSIAELLANGFDALHYTATYALVIGLVLGVVVEITQKATKGRVPFSAMGFGLAFVMPFTNSLSMFLGCFTFWCIAKFAKQGSWLHRVVVSNQATIAGGCVAGGGIITVIILFAKKFAGIG
;
A
#
# COMPACT_ATOMS: atom_id res chain seq x y z
N MET A 1 16.40 -5.90 22.04
CA MET A 1 14.98 -6.30 22.08
C MET A 1 14.38 -6.57 20.69
N GLY A 2 14.70 -5.79 19.64
CA GLY A 2 14.14 -6.03 18.30
C GLY A 2 14.51 -7.37 17.64
N SER A 3 15.71 -7.92 17.95
CA SER A 3 16.26 -9.10 17.27
C SER A 3 15.47 -10.41 17.52
N ILE A 4 14.70 -10.49 18.61
CA ILE A 4 13.91 -11.69 18.96
C ILE A 4 12.44 -11.52 18.57
N ILE A 5 11.92 -10.29 18.62
CA ILE A 5 10.51 -10.00 18.33
C ILE A 5 10.16 -10.32 16.88
N VAL A 6 11.03 -9.95 15.93
CA VAL A 6 10.77 -10.17 14.50
C VAL A 6 10.68 -11.67 14.14
N PRO A 7 11.62 -12.54 14.55
CA PRO A 7 11.49 -13.99 14.33
C PRO A 7 10.25 -14.60 14.99
N VAL A 8 9.91 -14.20 16.22
CA VAL A 8 8.77 -14.76 16.96
C VAL A 8 7.45 -14.37 16.31
N ILE A 9 7.26 -13.08 15.98
CA ILE A 9 6.05 -12.62 15.28
C ILE A 9 5.97 -13.24 13.88
N GLY A 10 7.09 -13.35 13.17
CA GLY A 10 7.15 -14.03 11.87
C GLY A 10 6.77 -15.50 11.93
N ALA A 11 7.19 -16.22 12.98
CA ALA A 11 6.81 -17.60 13.22
C ALA A 11 5.32 -17.74 13.55
N ILE A 12 4.77 -16.86 14.38
CA ILE A 12 3.33 -16.82 14.70
C ILE A 12 2.51 -16.54 13.44
N ALA A 13 2.93 -15.57 12.63
CA ALA A 13 2.27 -15.24 11.37
C ALA A 13 2.31 -16.43 10.40
N SER A 14 3.47 -17.10 10.28
CA SER A 14 3.63 -18.29 9.42
C SER A 14 2.74 -19.46 9.88
N TRP A 15 2.68 -19.70 11.19
CA TRP A 15 1.81 -20.72 11.78
C TRP A 15 0.33 -20.40 11.55
N PHE A 16 -0.07 -19.14 11.73
CA PHE A 16 -1.44 -18.72 11.46
C PHE A 16 -1.82 -18.92 9.99
N THR A 17 -0.94 -18.56 9.05
CA THR A 17 -1.20 -18.78 7.62
C THR A 17 -1.25 -20.25 7.22
N TYR A 18 -0.46 -21.10 7.88
CA TYR A 18 -0.56 -22.54 7.70
C TYR A 18 -1.92 -23.07 8.18
N TYR A 19 -2.36 -22.66 9.37
CA TYR A 19 -3.63 -23.11 9.93
C TYR A 19 -4.85 -22.59 9.16
N ALA A 20 -4.87 -21.30 8.81
CA ALA A 20 -6.03 -20.66 8.20
C ALA A 20 -6.14 -20.91 6.68
N PHE A 21 -5.01 -21.07 5.98
CA PHE A 21 -4.97 -21.10 4.50
C PHE A 21 -4.18 -22.26 3.91
N GLY A 22 -3.63 -23.17 4.74
CA GLY A 22 -2.85 -24.32 4.27
C GLY A 22 -1.49 -23.95 3.68
N VAL A 23 -0.99 -22.73 3.92
CA VAL A 23 0.29 -22.25 3.38
C VAL A 23 1.45 -22.99 4.06
N PRO A 24 2.36 -23.64 3.33
CA PRO A 24 3.47 -24.37 3.95
C PRO A 24 4.32 -23.46 4.85
N TRP A 25 4.70 -23.94 6.04
CA TRP A 25 5.48 -23.15 7.00
C TRP A 25 6.82 -22.64 6.43
N TRP A 26 7.43 -23.42 5.52
CA TRP A 26 8.67 -23.03 4.84
C TRP A 26 8.46 -21.82 3.90
N ALA A 27 7.27 -21.70 3.30
CA ALA A 27 6.91 -20.59 2.43
C ALA A 27 6.79 -19.30 3.26
N GLY A 28 6.18 -19.40 4.45
CA GLY A 28 6.15 -18.33 5.44
C GLY A 28 7.56 -17.91 5.87
N ALA A 29 8.43 -18.85 6.23
CA ALA A 29 9.81 -18.57 6.63
C ALA A 29 10.63 -17.88 5.52
N LEU A 30 10.51 -18.35 4.27
CA LEU A 30 11.20 -17.76 3.11
C LEU A 30 10.67 -16.36 2.77
N SER A 31 9.41 -16.05 3.08
CA SER A 31 8.84 -14.73 2.83
C SER A 31 9.49 -13.65 3.72
N ILE A 32 9.97 -13.98 4.93
CA ILE A 32 10.48 -13.02 5.90
C ILE A 32 11.66 -12.19 5.35
N PRO A 33 12.74 -12.79 4.81
CA PRO A 33 13.82 -12.01 4.19
C PRO A 33 13.34 -11.09 3.06
N LEU A 34 12.43 -11.59 2.21
CA LEU A 34 11.89 -10.83 1.09
C LEU A 34 11.08 -9.63 1.58
N ILE A 35 10.23 -9.83 2.59
CA ILE A 35 9.45 -8.78 3.26
C ILE A 35 10.36 -7.70 3.82
N MET A 36 11.48 -8.06 4.46
CA MET A 36 12.42 -7.10 5.02
C MET A 36 13.01 -6.19 3.93
N ILE A 37 13.43 -6.77 2.81
CA ILE A 37 14.00 -6.01 1.68
C ILE A 37 12.92 -5.09 1.07
N LEU A 38 11.74 -5.63 0.78
CA LEU A 38 10.66 -4.88 0.15
C LEU A 38 10.09 -3.81 1.08
N SER A 39 10.12 -4.01 2.40
CA SER A 39 9.71 -3.00 3.39
C SER A 39 10.67 -1.82 3.40
N VAL A 40 11.99 -2.03 3.27
CA VAL A 40 12.94 -0.93 3.15
C VAL A 40 12.69 -0.12 1.87
N ILE A 41 12.43 -0.80 0.74
CA ILE A 41 12.11 -0.14 -0.52
C ILE A 41 10.79 0.64 -0.39
N GLY A 42 9.77 0.05 0.22
CA GLY A 42 8.47 0.68 0.46
C GLY A 42 8.58 1.91 1.35
N ILE A 43 9.29 1.81 2.48
CA ILE A 43 9.58 2.95 3.36
C ILE A 43 10.25 4.08 2.59
N HIS A 44 11.26 3.76 1.77
CA HIS A 44 11.98 4.77 0.98
C HIS A 44 11.06 5.42 -0.06
N ALA A 45 10.24 4.64 -0.76
CA ALA A 45 9.23 5.14 -1.68
C ALA A 45 8.29 6.14 -0.98
N THR A 46 7.74 5.74 0.16
CA THR A 46 6.83 6.55 0.96
C THR A 46 7.51 7.82 1.46
N ALA A 47 8.75 7.73 1.94
CA ALA A 47 9.49 8.88 2.43
C ALA A 47 9.77 9.93 1.35
N LEU A 48 10.03 9.49 0.11
CA LEU A 48 10.32 10.38 -1.02
C LEU A 48 9.07 10.94 -1.71
N THR A 49 7.97 10.18 -1.75
CA THR A 49 6.82 10.50 -2.61
C THR A 49 5.49 10.62 -1.88
N SER A 50 5.48 10.35 -0.57
CA SER A 50 4.28 10.26 0.25
C SER A 50 3.27 9.20 -0.23
N VAL A 51 3.70 8.28 -1.09
CA VAL A 51 2.90 7.17 -1.62
C VAL A 51 3.62 5.85 -1.38
N THR A 52 2.91 4.88 -0.81
CA THR A 52 3.41 3.52 -0.63
C THR A 52 2.96 2.63 -1.79
N PRO A 53 3.86 2.12 -2.65
CA PRO A 53 3.51 1.27 -3.79
C PRO A 53 3.23 -0.19 -3.37
N VAL A 54 2.35 -0.40 -2.39
CA VAL A 54 2.04 -1.71 -1.79
C VAL A 54 1.70 -2.74 -2.87
N GLY A 55 0.82 -2.37 -3.81
CA GLY A 55 0.39 -3.26 -4.87
C GLY A 55 1.46 -3.63 -5.89
N ALA A 56 2.48 -2.79 -6.11
CA ALA A 56 3.58 -3.12 -7.01
C ALA A 56 4.62 -4.00 -6.30
N LEU A 57 4.99 -3.65 -5.06
CA LEU A 57 5.94 -4.43 -4.27
C LEU A 57 5.42 -5.84 -3.96
N SER A 58 4.12 -5.98 -3.68
CA SER A 58 3.53 -7.30 -3.42
C SER A 58 3.51 -8.20 -4.66
N LYS A 59 3.48 -7.63 -5.87
CA LYS A 59 3.62 -8.42 -7.12
C LYS A 59 5.03 -8.98 -7.30
N ILE A 60 6.05 -8.34 -6.74
CA ILE A 60 7.41 -8.93 -6.70
C ILE A 60 7.40 -10.19 -5.83
N THR A 61 6.68 -10.18 -4.71
CA THR A 61 6.46 -11.40 -3.91
C THR A 61 5.69 -12.45 -4.70
N GLN A 62 4.62 -12.09 -5.40
CA GLN A 62 3.89 -13.04 -6.27
C GLN A 62 4.81 -13.65 -7.34
N LEU A 63 5.67 -12.85 -7.97
CA LEU A 63 6.67 -13.35 -8.94
C LEU A 63 7.75 -14.21 -8.30
N SER A 64 8.12 -13.96 -7.05
CA SER A 64 9.09 -14.79 -6.34
C SER A 64 8.49 -16.14 -5.97
N PHE A 65 7.26 -16.14 -5.44
CA PHE A 65 6.56 -17.36 -5.03
C PHE A 65 6.03 -18.19 -6.20
N SER A 66 5.98 -17.65 -7.42
CA SER A 66 5.70 -18.47 -8.61
C SER A 66 6.85 -19.41 -8.97
N VAL A 67 8.09 -19.04 -8.66
CA VAL A 67 9.27 -19.90 -8.83
C VAL A 67 9.40 -20.88 -7.67
N VAL A 68 9.19 -20.40 -6.45
CA VAL A 68 9.46 -21.17 -5.23
C VAL A 68 8.33 -22.15 -4.93
N ALA A 69 7.08 -21.78 -5.17
CA ALA A 69 5.88 -22.59 -4.90
C ALA A 69 5.00 -22.69 -6.16
N PRO A 70 5.49 -23.28 -7.27
CA PRO A 70 4.74 -23.39 -8.50
C PRO A 70 3.46 -24.21 -8.27
N GLY A 71 2.39 -23.86 -8.98
CA GLY A 71 1.07 -24.48 -8.84
C GLY A 71 0.28 -24.09 -7.58
N GLN A 72 0.84 -23.28 -6.67
CA GLN A 72 0.20 -22.92 -5.40
C GLN A 72 -0.30 -21.47 -5.38
N ALA A 73 -1.42 -21.19 -6.06
CA ALA A 73 -2.02 -19.85 -6.12
C ALA A 73 -2.36 -19.28 -4.74
N ILE A 74 -2.85 -20.11 -3.80
CA ILE A 74 -3.16 -19.67 -2.42
C ILE A 74 -1.88 -19.25 -1.69
N THR A 75 -0.84 -20.09 -1.72
CA THR A 75 0.48 -19.76 -1.14
C THR A 75 1.04 -18.46 -1.73
N ASN A 76 0.94 -18.29 -3.05
CA ASN A 76 1.37 -17.09 -3.75
C ASN A 76 0.63 -15.83 -3.26
N LEU A 77 -0.70 -15.89 -3.24
CA LEU A 77 -1.57 -14.78 -2.83
C LEU A 77 -1.37 -14.41 -1.36
N MET A 78 -1.28 -15.40 -0.48
CA MET A 78 -1.10 -15.20 0.96
C MET A 78 0.27 -14.63 1.30
N ALA A 79 1.35 -15.12 0.68
CA ALA A 79 2.69 -14.57 0.87
C ALA A 79 2.77 -13.11 0.42
N ALA A 80 2.13 -12.79 -0.71
CA ALA A 80 2.01 -11.41 -1.18
C ALA A 80 1.16 -10.54 -0.25
N GLY A 81 0.08 -11.08 0.30
CA GLY A 81 -0.76 -10.38 1.29
C GLY A 81 -0.01 -10.02 2.57
N ILE A 82 0.76 -10.96 3.15
CA ILE A 82 1.60 -10.68 4.32
C ILE A 82 2.62 -9.59 3.98
N THR A 83 3.24 -9.66 2.80
CA THR A 83 4.17 -8.64 2.33
C THR A 83 3.50 -7.26 2.25
N ALA A 84 2.29 -7.21 1.70
CA ALA A 84 1.52 -5.99 1.56
C ALA A 84 1.30 -5.30 2.91
N GLU A 85 0.84 -6.07 3.90
CA GLU A 85 0.55 -5.58 5.24
C GLU A 85 1.82 -5.14 5.96
N ALA A 86 2.91 -5.91 5.85
CA ALA A 86 4.19 -5.57 6.47
C ALA A 86 4.74 -4.25 5.89
N ILE A 87 4.75 -4.10 4.57
CA ILE A 87 5.19 -2.87 3.89
C ILE A 87 4.30 -1.70 4.27
N SER A 88 2.98 -1.87 4.21
CA SER A 88 2.00 -0.82 4.51
C SER A 88 2.18 -0.29 5.93
N ASN A 89 2.25 -1.18 6.92
CA ASN A 89 2.43 -0.79 8.32
C ASN A 89 3.80 -0.16 8.58
N ALA A 90 4.86 -0.70 7.96
CA ALA A 90 6.20 -0.13 8.09
C ALA A 90 6.30 1.28 7.49
N SER A 91 5.68 1.50 6.32
CA SER A 91 5.61 2.82 5.68
C SER A 91 4.78 3.81 6.49
N ASN A 92 3.62 3.41 7.02
CA ASN A 92 2.77 4.28 7.86
C ASN A 92 3.49 4.70 9.14
N LEU A 93 4.25 3.79 9.79
CA LEU A 93 5.04 4.13 10.97
C LEU A 93 6.06 5.25 10.68
N VAL A 94 6.66 5.25 9.49
CA VAL A 94 7.62 6.30 9.10
C VAL A 94 6.94 7.65 8.88
N THR A 95 5.74 7.65 8.30
CA THR A 95 4.94 8.87 8.11
C THR A 95 4.36 9.41 9.40
N ASP A 96 4.19 8.60 10.44
CA ASP A 96 3.54 9.02 11.69
C ASP A 96 4.57 9.35 12.78
N ILE A 97 5.64 8.55 12.92
CA ILE A 97 6.65 8.74 13.97
C ILE A 97 7.41 10.05 13.78
N LYS A 98 7.85 10.37 12.55
CA LYS A 98 8.70 11.54 12.34
C LYS A 98 7.94 12.86 12.52
N PRO A 99 6.78 13.09 11.88
CA PRO A 99 5.96 14.28 12.15
C PRO A 99 5.44 14.29 13.59
N GLY A 100 5.02 13.15 14.14
CA GLY A 100 4.60 13.06 15.53
C GLY A 100 5.70 13.50 16.49
N TYR A 101 6.93 13.06 16.27
CA TYR A 101 8.09 13.49 17.04
C TYR A 101 8.37 15.00 16.90
N MET A 102 8.23 15.56 15.70
CA MET A 102 8.35 17.01 15.46
C MET A 102 7.28 17.83 16.22
N LEU A 103 6.12 17.22 16.50
CA LEU A 103 5.03 17.80 17.29
C LEU A 103 5.13 17.49 18.80
N GLY A 104 6.22 16.85 19.24
CA GLY A 104 6.49 16.54 20.65
C GLY A 104 5.98 15.18 21.13
N ALA A 105 5.45 14.33 20.25
CA ALA A 105 5.06 12.97 20.61
C ALA A 105 6.29 12.07 20.83
N LYS A 106 6.20 11.12 21.76
CA LYS A 106 7.28 10.15 22.01
C LYS A 106 7.20 9.02 20.97
N PRO A 107 8.25 8.72 20.19
CA PRO A 107 8.24 7.70 19.15
C PRO A 107 7.78 6.32 19.63
N ARG A 108 8.17 5.94 20.85
CA ARG A 108 7.75 4.66 21.46
C ARG A 108 6.25 4.60 21.71
N GLN A 109 5.62 5.72 22.09
CA GLN A 109 4.17 5.78 22.33
C GLN A 109 3.40 5.68 21.01
N THR A 110 3.89 6.33 19.94
CA THR A 110 3.33 6.20 18.60
C THR A 110 3.37 4.74 18.15
N ALA A 111 4.51 4.05 18.28
CA ALA A 111 4.62 2.63 17.92
C ALA A 111 3.61 1.75 18.68
N TRP A 112 3.45 1.95 19.99
CA TRP A 112 2.43 1.23 20.77
C TRP A 112 1.00 1.59 20.35
N ALA A 113 0.74 2.84 19.98
CA ALA A 113 -0.56 3.26 19.48
C ALA A 113 -0.94 2.53 18.18
N HIS A 114 0.01 2.28 17.27
CA HIS A 114 -0.24 1.43 16.09
C HIS A 114 -0.58 0.00 16.48
N VAL A 115 0.15 -0.60 17.43
CA VAL A 115 -0.12 -1.97 17.89
C VAL A 115 -1.54 -2.07 18.45
N PHE A 116 -1.92 -1.19 19.38
CA PHE A 116 -3.28 -1.16 19.93
C PHE A 116 -4.33 -0.82 18.88
N GLY A 117 -4.01 0.08 17.96
CA GLY A 117 -4.87 0.48 16.84
C GLY A 117 -5.18 -0.68 15.89
N ILE A 118 -4.20 -1.55 15.62
CA ILE A 118 -4.41 -2.77 14.81
C ILE A 118 -5.39 -3.71 15.52
N PHE A 119 -5.22 -3.94 16.83
CA PHE A 119 -6.16 -4.79 17.59
C PHE A 119 -7.57 -4.20 17.63
N ALA A 120 -7.71 -2.93 18.04
CA ALA A 120 -9.01 -2.26 18.09
C ALA A 120 -9.66 -2.18 16.69
N GLY A 121 -8.87 -1.85 15.67
CA GLY A 121 -9.30 -1.81 14.28
C GLY A 121 -9.79 -3.16 13.80
N SER A 122 -9.06 -4.25 14.06
CA SER A 122 -9.47 -5.60 13.68
C SER A 122 -10.77 -6.05 14.37
N LEU A 123 -10.94 -5.74 15.66
CA LEU A 123 -12.15 -6.06 16.43
C LEU A 123 -13.41 -5.36 15.92
N VAL A 124 -13.28 -4.19 15.30
CA VAL A 124 -14.41 -3.45 14.74
C VAL A 124 -14.58 -3.72 13.25
N ALA A 125 -13.49 -3.64 12.48
CA ALA A 125 -13.53 -3.76 11.02
C ALA A 125 -13.98 -5.14 10.56
N VAL A 126 -13.54 -6.22 11.21
CA VAL A 126 -13.90 -7.59 10.79
C VAL A 126 -15.41 -7.85 10.98
N PRO A 127 -16.02 -7.61 12.15
CA PRO A 127 -17.48 -7.78 12.31
C PRO A 127 -18.29 -6.82 11.43
N VAL A 128 -17.85 -5.56 11.29
CA VAL A 128 -18.55 -4.61 10.42
C VAL A 128 -18.52 -5.09 8.98
N TRP A 129 -17.37 -5.55 8.48
CA TRP A 129 -17.25 -6.13 7.14
C TRP A 129 -18.19 -7.32 6.93
N TYR A 130 -18.16 -8.31 7.83
CA TYR A 130 -19.04 -9.48 7.76
C TYR A 130 -20.51 -9.13 7.95
N SER A 131 -20.83 -8.07 8.68
CA SER A 131 -22.22 -7.59 8.76
C SER A 131 -22.65 -6.99 7.43
N MET A 132 -21.77 -6.25 6.74
CA MET A 132 -22.06 -5.50 5.52
C MET A 132 -22.19 -6.39 4.30
N VAL A 133 -21.33 -7.39 4.21
CA VAL A 133 -21.36 -8.40 3.17
C VAL A 133 -22.31 -9.52 3.58
N ASN A 134 -23.41 -9.72 2.84
CA ASN A 134 -24.24 -10.90 3.05
C ASN A 134 -23.39 -12.17 2.91
N SER A 135 -23.71 -13.20 3.70
CA SER A 135 -22.96 -14.46 3.84
C SER A 135 -22.78 -15.28 2.54
N THR A 136 -23.31 -14.80 1.40
CA THR A 136 -23.12 -15.43 0.10
C THR A 136 -21.94 -14.79 -0.63
N PHE A 137 -20.75 -15.40 -0.48
CA PHE A 137 -19.52 -15.04 -1.18
C PHE A 137 -19.64 -15.08 -2.73
N THR A 138 -20.73 -15.61 -3.28
CA THR A 138 -21.00 -15.63 -4.73
C THR A 138 -21.26 -14.25 -5.34
N GLU A 139 -21.59 -13.26 -4.52
CA GLU A 139 -21.78 -11.88 -4.99
C GLU A 139 -20.44 -11.15 -5.22
N PHE A 140 -19.32 -11.71 -4.77
CA PHE A 140 -17.99 -11.12 -4.94
C PHE A 140 -17.55 -11.15 -6.40
N GLY A 141 -17.02 -10.02 -6.84
CA GLY A 141 -16.67 -9.79 -8.22
C GLY A 141 -17.87 -9.54 -9.16
N THR A 142 -19.09 -9.43 -8.64
CA THR A 142 -20.26 -9.05 -9.45
C THR A 142 -20.44 -7.52 -9.49
N LYS A 143 -21.46 -7.02 -10.20
CA LYS A 143 -21.78 -5.57 -10.20
C LYS A 143 -22.06 -5.01 -8.80
N LYS A 144 -22.53 -5.86 -7.87
CA LYS A 144 -22.87 -5.46 -6.50
C LYS A 144 -21.62 -5.30 -5.63
N PHE A 145 -20.65 -6.21 -5.77
CA PHE A 145 -19.34 -6.14 -5.12
C PHE A 145 -18.22 -6.37 -6.14
N PRO A 146 -17.85 -5.35 -6.94
CA PRO A 146 -16.94 -5.55 -8.08
C PRO A 146 -15.52 -5.96 -7.69
N MET A 147 -15.05 -5.55 -6.50
CA MET A 147 -13.76 -5.91 -5.91
C MET A 147 -12.58 -5.90 -6.91
N PRO A 148 -12.39 -4.82 -7.70
CA PRO A 148 -11.45 -4.81 -8.82
C PRO A 148 -10.01 -5.11 -8.37
N SER A 149 -9.58 -4.55 -7.25
CA SER A 149 -8.23 -4.79 -6.71
C SER A 149 -8.04 -6.25 -6.31
N ALA A 150 -9.00 -6.86 -5.62
CA ALA A 150 -8.90 -8.25 -5.18
C ALA A 150 -8.85 -9.21 -6.40
N LYS A 151 -9.66 -8.95 -7.43
CA LYS A 151 -9.62 -9.70 -8.68
C LYS A 151 -8.25 -9.65 -9.36
N VAL A 152 -7.66 -8.47 -9.45
CA VAL A 152 -6.33 -8.32 -10.07
C VAL A 152 -5.30 -9.16 -9.31
N TRP A 153 -5.34 -9.17 -7.98
CA TRP A 153 -4.42 -9.97 -7.16
C TRP A 153 -4.65 -11.47 -7.32
N GLN A 154 -5.91 -11.90 -7.33
CA GLN A 154 -6.29 -13.29 -7.58
C GLN A 154 -5.83 -13.75 -8.97
N SER A 155 -6.15 -12.98 -10.02
CA SER A 155 -5.79 -13.32 -11.40
C SER A 155 -4.28 -13.41 -11.59
N ILE A 156 -3.49 -12.54 -10.95
CA ILE A 156 -2.03 -12.63 -11.01
C ILE A 156 -1.53 -13.88 -10.28
N ALA A 157 -2.08 -14.20 -9.10
CA ALA A 157 -1.69 -15.39 -8.36
C ALA A 157 -2.02 -16.68 -9.12
N GLU A 158 -3.19 -16.76 -9.76
CA GLU A 158 -3.62 -17.88 -10.60
C GLU A 158 -2.78 -17.98 -11.88
N LEU A 159 -2.55 -16.85 -12.56
CA LEU A 159 -1.71 -16.80 -13.76
C LEU A 159 -0.29 -17.29 -13.46
N LEU A 160 0.32 -16.77 -12.40
CA LEU A 160 1.69 -17.11 -12.02
C LEU A 160 1.81 -18.49 -11.38
N ALA A 161 0.73 -19.07 -10.85
CA ALA A 161 0.73 -20.47 -10.39
C ALA A 161 0.99 -21.43 -11.55
N ASN A 162 0.60 -21.08 -12.78
CA ASN A 162 0.90 -21.85 -13.99
C ASN A 162 2.33 -21.63 -14.53
N GLY A 163 3.17 -20.87 -13.81
CA GLY A 163 4.55 -20.58 -14.18
C GLY A 163 4.71 -19.33 -15.06
N PHE A 164 5.96 -18.95 -15.34
CA PHE A 164 6.29 -17.76 -16.14
C PHE A 164 5.85 -17.87 -17.60
N ASP A 165 5.75 -19.08 -18.15
CA ASP A 165 5.31 -19.31 -19.52
C ASP A 165 3.82 -18.99 -19.73
N ALA A 166 3.04 -18.92 -18.64
CA ALA A 166 1.65 -18.47 -18.70
C ALA A 166 1.54 -16.97 -18.96
N LEU A 167 2.60 -16.19 -18.76
CA LEU A 167 2.61 -14.77 -19.05
C LEU A 167 2.61 -14.54 -20.57
N HIS A 168 1.66 -13.73 -21.05
CA HIS A 168 1.66 -13.31 -22.44
C HIS A 168 2.98 -12.61 -22.78
N TYR A 169 3.56 -12.89 -23.95
CA TYR A 169 4.90 -12.42 -24.35
C TYR A 169 5.09 -10.90 -24.18
N THR A 170 4.02 -10.11 -24.40
CA THR A 170 4.06 -8.66 -24.19
C THR A 170 4.29 -8.26 -22.73
N ALA A 171 3.74 -9.00 -21.77
CA ALA A 171 3.94 -8.76 -20.34
C ALA A 171 5.39 -9.09 -19.94
N THR A 172 5.96 -10.15 -20.50
CA THR A 172 7.36 -10.51 -20.31
C THR A 172 8.29 -9.44 -20.88
N TYR A 173 8.02 -8.96 -22.09
CA TYR A 173 8.78 -7.83 -22.67
C TYR A 173 8.64 -6.55 -21.85
N ALA A 174 7.43 -6.22 -21.37
CA ALA A 174 7.23 -5.06 -20.51
C ALA A 174 8.01 -5.16 -19.19
N LEU A 175 8.09 -6.36 -18.59
CA LEU A 175 8.89 -6.61 -17.39
C LEU A 175 10.37 -6.38 -17.66
N VAL A 176 10.91 -6.95 -18.74
CA VAL A 176 12.33 -6.80 -19.12
C VAL A 176 12.66 -5.34 -19.45
N ILE A 177 11.83 -4.67 -20.26
CA ILE A 177 12.01 -3.25 -20.59
C ILE A 177 11.94 -2.39 -19.33
N GLY A 178 10.97 -2.64 -18.45
CA GLY A 178 10.84 -1.93 -17.17
C GLY A 178 12.06 -2.12 -16.27
N LEU A 179 12.58 -3.35 -16.17
CA LEU A 179 13.80 -3.64 -15.42
C LEU A 179 15.01 -2.89 -16.00
N VAL A 180 15.21 -2.96 -17.31
CA VAL A 180 16.34 -2.29 -17.99
C VAL A 180 16.24 -0.77 -17.83
N LEU A 181 15.07 -0.18 -18.09
CA LEU A 181 14.85 1.26 -17.92
C LEU A 181 15.07 1.69 -16.47
N GLY A 182 14.56 0.93 -15.50
CA GLY A 182 14.77 1.20 -14.07
C GLY A 182 16.25 1.22 -13.70
N VAL A 183 17.02 0.24 -14.17
CA VAL A 183 18.48 0.17 -13.96
C VAL A 183 19.19 1.34 -14.65
N VAL A 184 18.83 1.67 -15.89
CA VAL A 184 19.42 2.80 -16.63
C VAL A 184 19.17 4.12 -15.91
N VAL A 185 17.95 4.37 -15.43
CA VAL A 185 17.62 5.60 -14.69
C VAL A 185 18.41 5.67 -13.38
N GLU A 186 18.50 4.59 -12.62
CA GLU A 186 19.24 4.53 -11.36
C GLU A 186 20.76 4.74 -11.57
N ILE A 187 21.35 4.10 -12.58
CA ILE A 187 22.76 4.30 -12.94
C ILE A 187 23.00 5.75 -13.36
N THR A 188 22.11 6.31 -14.18
CA THR A 188 22.21 7.70 -14.65
C THR A 188 22.14 8.68 -13.48
N GLN A 189 21.23 8.46 -12.53
CA GLN A 189 21.17 9.28 -11.32
C GLN A 189 22.46 9.24 -10.51
N LYS A 190 23.01 8.04 -10.29
CA LYS A 190 24.28 7.87 -9.56
C LYS A 190 25.44 8.53 -10.29
N ALA A 191 25.56 8.32 -11.61
CA ALA A 191 26.63 8.89 -12.42
C ALA A 191 26.58 10.42 -12.47
N THR A 192 25.37 10.99 -12.57
CA THR A 192 25.17 12.45 -12.62
C THR A 192 25.14 13.11 -11.24
N LYS A 193 25.33 12.34 -10.14
CA LYS A 193 25.22 12.80 -8.75
C LYS A 193 23.89 13.53 -8.48
N GLY A 194 22.80 13.04 -9.07
CA GLY A 194 21.46 13.62 -8.90
C GLY A 194 21.23 14.96 -9.62
N ARG A 195 22.06 15.32 -10.61
CA ARG A 195 21.85 16.54 -11.42
C ARG A 195 20.68 16.43 -12.39
N VAL A 196 20.24 15.22 -12.72
CA VAL A 196 19.05 15.01 -13.55
C VAL A 196 17.78 15.17 -12.71
N PRO A 197 16.76 15.89 -13.21
CA PRO A 197 15.56 16.21 -12.42
C PRO A 197 14.59 15.04 -12.24
N PHE A 198 14.83 13.89 -12.86
CA PHE A 198 13.92 12.75 -12.85
C PHE A 198 14.24 11.78 -11.72
N SER A 199 13.30 11.56 -10.79
CA SER A 199 13.38 10.52 -9.75
C SER A 199 13.03 9.13 -10.32
N ALA A 200 13.90 8.12 -10.14
CA ALA A 200 13.60 6.73 -10.53
C ALA A 200 12.31 6.23 -9.86
N MET A 201 12.16 6.54 -8.56
CA MET A 201 10.97 6.20 -7.79
C MET A 201 9.73 6.94 -8.30
N GLY A 202 9.86 8.24 -8.62
CA GLY A 202 8.77 9.03 -9.18
C GLY A 202 8.31 8.51 -10.55
N PHE A 203 9.27 8.15 -11.41
CA PHE A 203 8.98 7.55 -12.72
C PHE A 203 8.28 6.20 -12.58
N GLY A 204 8.78 5.31 -11.72
CA GLY A 204 8.16 4.01 -11.46
C GLY A 204 6.74 4.14 -10.89
N LEU A 205 6.53 5.07 -9.95
CA LEU A 205 5.21 5.33 -9.38
C LEU A 205 4.19 5.85 -10.41
N ALA A 206 4.63 6.62 -11.41
CA ALA A 206 3.75 7.11 -12.47
C ALA A 206 3.10 5.98 -13.28
N PHE A 207 3.75 4.82 -13.43
CA PHE A 207 3.17 3.64 -14.09
C PHE A 207 2.26 2.81 -13.18
N VAL A 208 2.35 3.00 -11.87
CA VAL A 208 1.57 2.23 -10.88
C VAL A 208 0.31 2.98 -10.45
N MET A 209 0.39 4.32 -10.34
CA MET A 209 -0.71 5.14 -9.87
C MET A 209 -1.73 5.40 -10.98
N PRO A 210 -3.04 5.20 -10.71
CA PRO A 210 -4.09 5.63 -11.63
C PRO A 210 -3.97 7.12 -11.97
N PHE A 211 -4.22 7.46 -13.24
CA PHE A 211 -4.17 8.84 -13.71
C PHE A 211 -5.07 9.77 -12.90
N THR A 212 -6.25 9.30 -12.49
CA THR A 212 -7.21 10.07 -11.67
C THR A 212 -6.62 10.49 -10.32
N ASN A 213 -5.83 9.60 -9.68
CA ASN A 213 -5.19 9.90 -8.40
C ASN A 213 -4.09 10.93 -8.61
N SER A 214 -3.24 10.72 -9.62
CA SER A 214 -2.16 11.65 -9.99
C SER A 214 -2.70 13.03 -10.35
N LEU A 215 -3.78 13.09 -11.12
CA LEU A 215 -4.45 14.34 -11.50
C LEU A 215 -5.06 15.04 -10.28
N SER A 216 -5.73 14.30 -9.38
CA SER A 216 -6.31 14.87 -8.17
C SER A 216 -5.24 15.45 -7.23
N MET A 217 -4.12 14.73 -7.06
CA MET A 217 -2.97 15.23 -6.30
C MET A 217 -2.37 16.48 -6.96
N PHE A 218 -2.20 16.45 -8.29
CA PHE A 218 -1.72 17.61 -9.04
C PHE A 218 -2.63 18.83 -8.88
N LEU A 219 -3.94 18.68 -9.05
CA LEU A 219 -4.90 19.76 -8.90
C LEU A 219 -4.90 20.32 -7.46
N GLY A 220 -4.84 19.45 -6.46
CA GLY A 220 -4.67 19.85 -5.06
C GLY A 220 -3.42 20.70 -4.84
N CYS A 221 -2.25 20.19 -5.22
CA CYS A 221 -0.99 20.92 -5.10
C CYS A 221 -0.97 22.22 -5.92
N PHE A 222 -1.52 22.20 -7.14
CA PHE A 222 -1.57 23.35 -8.04
C PHE A 222 -2.44 24.47 -7.48
N THR A 223 -3.59 24.13 -6.89
CA THR A 223 -4.46 25.12 -6.22
C THR A 223 -3.77 25.75 -5.01
N PHE A 224 -3.14 24.96 -4.13
CA PHE A 224 -2.35 25.49 -3.01
C PHE A 224 -1.20 26.38 -3.49
N TRP A 225 -0.50 25.99 -4.55
CA TRP A 225 0.58 26.77 -5.14
C TRP A 225 0.09 28.11 -5.71
N CYS A 226 -1.03 28.12 -6.44
CA CYS A 226 -1.63 29.35 -6.95
C CYS A 226 -1.99 30.30 -5.80
N ILE A 227 -2.66 29.79 -4.77
CA ILE A 227 -3.05 30.58 -3.60
C ILE A 227 -1.80 31.13 -2.88
N ALA A 228 -0.77 30.31 -2.70
CA ALA A 228 0.50 30.75 -2.09
C ALA A 228 1.21 31.84 -2.92
N LYS A 229 1.10 31.80 -4.25
CA LYS A 229 1.71 32.79 -5.14
C LYS A 229 0.98 34.14 -5.13
N PHE A 230 -0.35 34.14 -5.01
CA PHE A 230 -1.16 35.36 -5.10
C PHE A 230 -1.56 35.94 -3.74
N ALA A 231 -1.60 35.14 -2.67
CA ALA A 231 -1.94 35.63 -1.35
C ALA A 231 -0.77 36.40 -0.72
N LYS A 232 -1.03 37.63 -0.24
CA LYS A 232 -0.03 38.39 0.53
C LYS A 232 0.37 37.63 1.79
N GLN A 233 1.67 37.58 2.09
CA GLN A 233 2.18 37.02 3.34
C GLN A 233 1.52 37.75 4.53
N GLY A 234 0.98 37.00 5.48
CA GLY A 234 0.24 37.52 6.62
C GLY A 234 -1.27 37.75 6.39
N SER A 235 -1.77 37.63 5.16
CA SER A 235 -3.23 37.62 4.91
C SER A 235 -3.89 36.42 5.59
N TRP A 236 -5.14 36.59 6.02
CA TRP A 236 -5.98 35.51 6.56
C TRP A 236 -6.00 34.30 5.62
N LEU A 237 -6.08 34.55 4.31
CA LEU A 237 -6.10 33.51 3.28
C LEU A 237 -4.81 32.69 3.25
N HIS A 238 -3.66 33.35 3.37
CA HIS A 238 -2.36 32.66 3.45
C HIS A 238 -2.24 31.85 4.75
N ARG A 239 -2.68 32.41 5.88
CA ARG A 239 -2.60 31.75 7.18
C ARG A 239 -3.52 30.53 7.28
N VAL A 240 -4.74 30.62 6.75
CA VAL A 240 -5.71 29.53 6.84
C VAL A 240 -5.39 28.45 5.82
N VAL A 241 -5.15 28.80 4.56
CA VAL A 241 -5.05 27.82 3.47
C VAL A 241 -3.63 27.32 3.28
N VAL A 242 -2.64 28.20 3.17
CA VAL A 242 -1.25 27.81 2.84
C VAL A 242 -0.55 27.22 4.06
N SER A 243 -0.66 27.85 5.23
CA SER A 243 -0.02 27.34 6.45
C SER A 243 -0.64 26.06 6.98
N ASN A 244 -1.91 25.77 6.67
CA ASN A 244 -2.59 24.52 7.09
C ASN A 244 -2.89 23.57 5.93
N GLN A 245 -2.17 23.66 4.81
CA GLN A 245 -2.40 22.83 3.62
C GLN A 245 -2.47 21.33 3.94
N ALA A 246 -1.59 20.83 4.83
CA ALA A 246 -1.56 19.43 5.23
C ALA A 246 -2.81 19.02 6.01
N THR A 247 -3.29 19.88 6.91
CA THR A 247 -4.51 19.64 7.71
C THR A 247 -5.75 19.66 6.82
N ILE A 248 -5.83 20.59 5.86
CA ILE A 248 -6.95 20.66 4.92
C ILE A 248 -6.96 19.43 4.03
N ALA A 249 -5.84 19.09 3.41
CA ALA A 249 -5.74 17.92 2.54
C ALA A 249 -6.05 16.63 3.30
N GLY A 250 -5.44 16.42 4.46
CA GLY A 250 -5.70 15.28 5.33
C GLY A 250 -7.17 15.20 5.78
N GLY A 251 -7.76 16.34 6.15
CA GLY A 251 -9.16 16.44 6.53
C GLY A 251 -10.13 16.09 5.39
N CYS A 252 -9.86 16.53 4.16
CA CYS A 252 -10.66 16.17 2.99
C CYS A 252 -10.61 14.66 2.71
N VAL A 253 -9.43 14.05 2.79
CA VAL A 253 -9.26 12.59 2.58
C VAL A 253 -9.97 11.79 3.68
N ALA A 254 -9.76 12.15 4.95
CA ALA A 254 -10.40 11.50 6.08
C ALA A 254 -11.94 11.66 6.04
N GLY A 255 -12.42 12.87 5.74
CA GLY A 255 -13.85 13.18 5.63
C GLY A 255 -14.52 12.37 4.51
N GLY A 256 -13.90 12.28 3.33
CA GLY A 256 -14.40 11.46 2.22
C GLY A 256 -14.53 9.97 2.61
N GLY A 257 -13.54 9.43 3.34
CA GLY A 257 -13.59 8.06 3.85
C GLY A 257 -14.74 7.84 4.85
N ILE A 258 -14.88 8.72 5.84
CA ILE A 258 -15.93 8.62 6.87
C ILE A 258 -17.32 8.73 6.23
N ILE A 259 -17.54 9.72 5.36
CA ILE A 259 -18.82 9.92 4.67
C ILE A 259 -19.16 8.69 3.82
N THR A 260 -18.18 8.09 3.14
CA THR A 260 -18.40 6.86 2.37
C THR A 260 -18.90 5.72 3.25
N VAL A 261 -18.28 5.51 4.42
CA VAL A 261 -18.73 4.48 5.38
C VAL A 261 -20.16 4.77 5.87
N ILE A 262 -20.46 6.03 6.21
CA ILE A 262 -21.80 6.44 6.65
C ILE A 262 -22.83 6.18 5.55
N ILE A 263 -22.53 6.56 4.30
CA ILE A 263 -23.43 6.33 3.16
C ILE A 263 -23.66 4.82 2.97
N LEU A 264 -22.60 4.00 3.00
CA LEU A 264 -22.75 2.54 2.85
C LEU A 264 -23.61 1.94 3.97
N PHE A 265 -23.44 2.41 5.20
CA PHE A 265 -24.26 1.97 6.34
C PHE A 265 -25.71 2.41 6.18
N ALA A 266 -25.94 3.67 5.79
CA ALA A 266 -27.28 4.21 5.53
C ALA A 266 -27.98 3.45 4.40
N LYS A 267 -27.31 3.18 3.28
CA LYS A 267 -27.88 2.38 2.18
C LYS A 267 -28.30 0.99 2.64
N LYS A 268 -27.50 0.37 3.51
CA LYS A 268 -27.76 -0.99 3.99
C LYS A 268 -28.92 -1.06 5.00
N PHE A 269 -29.01 -0.11 5.93
CA PHE A 269 -29.98 -0.18 7.04
C PHE A 269 -31.21 0.70 6.85
N ALA A 270 -31.13 1.78 6.06
CA ALA A 270 -32.26 2.66 5.77
C ALA A 270 -32.99 2.32 4.47
N GLY A 271 -32.55 1.31 3.71
CA GLY A 271 -33.21 0.86 2.48
C GLY A 271 -33.16 1.88 1.33
N ILE A 272 -32.27 2.86 1.39
CA ILE A 272 -32.09 3.88 0.36
C ILE A 272 -31.18 3.27 -0.73
N GLY A 273 -31.79 2.66 -1.74
CA GLY A 273 -31.11 2.12 -2.93
C GLY A 273 -30.66 3.22 -3.87
#